data_AF-A0A1C3XPD6-F1
#
_entry.id   AF-A0A1C3XPD6-F1
#
_cell.length_a   1.000
_cell.length_b   1.000
_cell.length_c   1.000
_cell.angle_alpha   90.00
_cell.angle_beta   90.00
_cell.angle_gamma   90.00
#
_symmetry.space_group_name_H-M   'P 1'
#
loop_
_entity.id
_entity.type
_entity.pdbx_description
1 polymer ?
#
loop_
_entity_poly.entity_id
_entity_poly.type
_entity_poly.pdbx_seq_one_letter_code
_entity_poly.pdbx_strand_id
1 'polypeptide(L)' 'MAGREYLNRQAATLLKFAKTTTDPMVALGLVEKAADLKEQAENPPTDRGDEAPDAAGDGSSPRTAGGTVP' A
#
# COMPACT_ATOMS: atom_id res chain seq x y z
N MET A 1 2.97 -15.91 -11.54
CA MET A 1 2.85 -15.20 -10.25
C MET A 1 2.95 -13.70 -10.49
N ALA A 2 1.94 -13.08 -11.12
CA ALA A 2 2.04 -11.69 -11.62
C ALA A 2 2.53 -10.65 -10.57
N GLY A 3 2.26 -10.88 -9.28
CA GLY A 3 2.75 -10.05 -8.18
C GLY A 3 4.28 -10.00 -8.06
N ARG A 4 4.97 -11.13 -8.23
CA ARG A 4 6.44 -11.17 -8.11
C ARG A 4 7.13 -10.38 -9.22
N GLU A 5 6.67 -10.52 -10.47
CA GLU A 5 7.22 -9.75 -11.57
C GLU A 5 6.93 -8.25 -11.42
N TYR A 6 5.76 -7.88 -10.91
CA TYR A 6 5.42 -6.48 -10.61
C TYR A 6 6.34 -5.88 -9.55
N LEU A 7 6.53 -6.57 -8.41
CA LEU A 7 7.42 -6.11 -7.33
C LEU A 7 8.86 -5.91 -7.83
N ASN A 8 9.37 -6.84 -8.64
CA ASN A 8 10.69 -6.71 -9.25
C ASN A 8 10.80 -5.50 -10.20
N ARG A 9 9.76 -5.21 -10.99
CA ARG A 9 9.72 -4.01 -11.85
C ARG A 9 9.68 -2.72 -11.04
N GLN A 10 8.93 -2.70 -9.95
CA GLN A 10 8.84 -1.55 -9.05
C GLN A 10 10.19 -1.29 -8.37
N ALA A 11 10.83 -2.32 -7.82
CA ALA A 11 12.17 -2.20 -7.22
C ALA A 11 13.21 -1.67 -8.23
N ALA A 12 13.21 -2.20 -9.46
CA ALA A 12 14.10 -1.70 -10.52
C ALA A 12 13.83 -0.22 -10.87
N THR A 13 12.58 0.22 -10.80
CA THR A 13 12.20 1.62 -11.06
C THR A 13 12.67 2.54 -9.95
N LEU A 14 12.51 2.15 -8.68
CA LEU A 14 13.05 2.90 -7.53
C LEU A 14 14.56 3.06 -7.61
N LEU A 15 15.29 2.01 -7.98
CA LEU A 15 16.75 2.07 -8.18
C LEU A 15 17.16 3.00 -9.33
N LYS A 16 16.34 3.13 -10.38
CA LYS A 16 16.60 4.11 -11.45
C LYS A 16 16.46 5.53 -10.90
N PHE A 17 15.41 5.82 -10.13
CA PHE A 17 15.23 7.14 -9.51
C PHE A 17 16.32 7.47 -8.49
N ALA A 18 16.76 6.49 -7.71
CA ALA A 18 17.85 6.66 -6.75
C ALA A 18 19.17 7.09 -7.43
N LYS A 19 19.41 6.64 -8.66
CA LYS A 19 20.59 7.01 -9.46
C LYS A 19 20.48 8.40 -10.10
N THR A 20 19.27 8.92 -10.28
CA THR A 20 19.04 10.22 -10.94
C THR A 20 18.85 11.37 -9.96
N THR A 21 18.53 11.08 -8.70
CA THR A 21 18.39 12.11 -7.67
C THR A 21 19.76 12.54 -7.14
N THR A 22 19.90 13.82 -6.80
CA THR A 22 21.10 14.40 -6.16
C THR A 22 20.98 14.50 -4.65
N ASP A 23 19.77 14.29 -4.11
CA ASP A 23 19.55 14.30 -2.67
C ASP A 23 19.90 12.91 -2.09
N PRO A 24 20.91 12.82 -1.21
CA PRO A 24 21.35 11.54 -0.65
C PRO A 24 20.30 10.88 0.26
N MET A 25 19.45 11.67 0.95
CA MET A 25 18.39 11.13 1.80
C MET A 25 17.27 10.53 0.95
N VAL A 26 16.95 11.16 -0.18
CA VAL A 26 15.99 10.62 -1.14
C VAL A 26 16.53 9.36 -1.79
N ALA A 27 17.81 9.34 -2.20
CA ALA A 27 18.44 8.16 -2.78
C ALA A 27 18.42 6.98 -1.80
N LEU A 28 18.75 7.22 -0.53
CA LEU A 28 18.71 6.21 0.53
C LEU A 28 17.31 5.60 0.69
N GLY A 29 16.29 6.44 0.85
CA GLY A 29 14.91 5.96 1.02
C GLY A 29 14.39 5.17 -0.18
N LEU A 30 14.79 5.52 -1.41
CA LEU A 30 14.46 4.77 -2.62
C LEU A 30 15.16 3.39 -2.66
N VAL A 31 16.41 3.32 -2.20
CA VAL A 31 17.16 2.05 -2.11
C VAL A 31 16.57 1.14 -1.02
N GLU A 32 16.26 1.68 0.16
CA GLU A 32 15.60 0.95 1.25
C GLU A 32 14.27 0.35 0.77
N LYS A 33 13.42 1.16 0.12
CA LYS A 33 12.15 0.67 -0.42
C LYS A 33 12.32 -0.37 -1.53
N ALA A 34 13.34 -0.24 -2.37
CA ALA A 34 13.64 -1.26 -3.37
C ALA A 34 14.06 -2.60 -2.73
N ALA A 35 14.77 -2.56 -1.60
CA ALA A 35 15.14 -3.75 -0.84
C ALA A 35 13.90 -4.42 -0.21
N ASP A 36 13.02 -3.65 0.43
CA ASP A 36 11.75 -4.15 1.01
C ASP A 36 10.90 -4.90 -0.04
N LEU A 37 10.74 -4.30 -1.23
CA LEU A 37 9.97 -4.92 -2.32
C LEU A 37 10.60 -6.21 -2.85
N LYS A 38 11.93 -6.28 -2.84
CA LYS A 38 12.64 -7.49 -3.25
C LYS A 38 12.49 -8.61 -2.24
N GLU A 39 12.54 -8.29 -0.94
CA GLU A 39 12.26 -9.24 0.13
C GLU A 39 10.83 -9.78 0.04
N GLN A 40 9.84 -8.91 -0.22
CA GLN A 40 8.45 -9.33 -0.44
C GLN A 40 8.27 -10.20 -1.69
N ALA A 41 9.07 -9.98 -2.73
CA ALA A 41 9.05 -10.78 -3.96
C ALA A 41 9.66 -12.19 -3.75
N GLU A 42 10.61 -12.31 -2.82
CA GLU A 42 11.28 -13.57 -2.46
C GLU A 42 10.47 -14.36 -1.42
N ASN A 43 9.81 -13.66 -0.49
CA ASN A 43 8.91 -14.20 0.52
C ASN A 43 7.49 -13.65 0.28
N PRO A 44 6.79 -14.11 -0.77
CA PRO A 44 5.42 -13.67 -1.00
C PRO A 44 4.62 -13.98 0.27
N PRO A 45 3.90 -13.00 0.85
CA PRO A 45 3.10 -13.26 2.02
C PRO A 45 2.15 -14.40 1.67
N THR A 46 2.23 -15.48 2.45
CA THR A 46 1.21 -16.54 2.41
C THR A 46 -0.11 -15.84 2.64
N ASP A 47 -0.99 -15.91 1.65
CA ASP A 47 -2.33 -15.36 1.59
C ASP A 47 -3.03 -15.47 2.97
N ARG A 48 -2.84 -14.47 3.83
CA ARG A 48 -3.76 -14.20 4.93
C ARG A 48 -4.90 -13.50 4.23
N GLY A 49 -5.83 -14.32 3.78
CA GLY A 49 -6.84 -13.98 2.81
C GLY A 49 -7.48 -12.63 3.04
N ASP A 50 -7.74 -11.94 1.94
CA ASP A 50 -8.88 -11.04 1.73
C ASP A 50 -9.47 -10.42 3.01
N GLU A 51 -8.67 -9.71 3.80
CA GLU A 51 -9.22 -8.67 4.65
C GLU A 51 -9.20 -7.42 3.80
N ALA A 52 -10.18 -7.38 2.88
CA ALA A 52 -10.65 -6.11 2.35
C ALA A 52 -10.88 -5.20 3.57
N PRO A 53 -10.41 -3.94 3.55
CA PRO A 53 -10.76 -3.01 4.61
C PRO A 53 -12.26 -2.74 4.45
N ASP A 54 -13.08 -3.56 5.09
CA ASP A 54 -14.47 -3.27 5.30
C ASP A 54 -14.51 -1.89 5.94
N ALA A 55 -15.16 -0.99 5.21
CA ALA A 55 -15.34 0.40 5.55
C ALA A 55 -16.03 0.52 6.92
N ALA A 56 -15.26 0.49 8.00
CA ALA A 56 -15.68 0.96 9.31
C ALA A 56 -15.63 2.49 9.31
N GLY A 57 -16.50 3.08 8.49
CA GLY A 57 -16.94 4.45 8.67
C GLY A 57 -17.88 4.51 9.87
N ASP A 58 -17.29 4.52 11.07
CA ASP A 58 -17.93 5.06 12.26
C ASP A 58 -18.20 6.56 12.01
N GLY A 59 -19.48 6.88 11.88
CA GLY A 59 -20.01 8.23 11.78
C GLY A 59 -21.27 8.33 12.63
N SER A 60 -21.06 8.36 13.94
CA SER A 60 -22.04 8.64 14.98
C SER A 60 -23.11 9.71 14.66
N SER A 61 -24.32 9.42 15.17
CA SER A 61 -25.23 10.32 15.91
C SER A 61 -26.52 10.90 15.25
N PRO A 62 -27.54 11.20 16.08
CA PRO A 62 -28.95 10.89 15.84
C PRO A 62 -29.71 12.07 15.23
N ARG A 63 -30.80 11.78 14.49
CA ARG A 63 -31.75 12.80 14.08
C ARG A 63 -33.17 12.42 14.50
N THR A 64 -33.57 13.01 15.62
CA THR A 64 -34.96 13.26 15.95
C THR A 64 -35.65 14.01 14.80
N ALA A 65 -36.85 13.56 14.43
CA ALA A 65 -38.04 14.36 14.07
C ALA A 65 -38.91 13.69 13.00
N GLY A 66 -40.19 13.50 13.33
CA GLY A 66 -41.28 13.84 12.40
C GLY A 66 -42.09 12.69 11.78
N GLY A 67 -43.19 12.33 12.45
CA GLY A 67 -44.52 12.34 11.82
C GLY A 67 -45.01 11.12 11.01
N THR A 68 -46.10 10.54 11.51
CA THR A 68 -47.41 10.36 10.82
C THR A 68 -47.98 8.93 10.80
N VAL A 69 -48.98 8.74 11.69
CA VAL A 69 -50.32 8.08 11.60
C VAL A 69 -50.56 7.01 10.51
N PRO A 70 -51.23 5.89 10.86
CA PRO A 70 -52.68 5.81 10.58
C PRO A 70 -53.58 5.69 11.82
#